data_AF-A0A3B9ME11-F1
#
_entry.id   AF-A0A3B9ME11-F1
#
_cell.length_a   1.000
_cell.length_b   1.000
_cell.length_c   1.000
_cell.angle_alpha   90.00
_cell.angle_beta   90.00
_cell.angle_gamma   90.00
#
_symmetry.space_group_name_H-M   'P 1'
#
loop_
_entity.id
_entity.type
_entity.pdbx_description
1 polymer ?
#
loop_
_entity_poly.entity_id
_entity_poly.type
_entity_poly.pdbx_seq_one_letter_code
_entity_poly.pdbx_strand_id
1 'polypeptide(L)'
;GETTLLLGSHLDSVRDAGKYDGPLGVIVAIAAVQRLHDAGKRLPFAIEVLAFADEEGLRFGSTYLGSRAVAGSFDPADLDRTDSAGITMAEAIRAFGGDPERLLDDRWQGGKLLGYCEVHIEQGPVLEALGLPVGVVSAIAGQSRFRVIFNGAAGHAGTVP
;
A
#
# COMPACT_ATOMS: atom_id res chain seq x y z
N GLY A 1 -8.36 -11.59 22.00
CA GLY A 1 -7.27 -12.08 21.14
C GLY A 1 -5.95 -11.94 21.88
N GLU A 2 -4.95 -12.72 21.48
CA GLU A 2 -3.58 -12.55 21.96
C GLU A 2 -3.03 -11.17 21.54
N THR A 3 -1.92 -10.75 22.14
CA THR A 3 -1.21 -9.55 21.66
C THR A 3 -0.56 -9.88 20.31
N THR A 4 -0.61 -8.95 19.34
CA THR A 4 -0.16 -9.22 17.97
C THR A 4 0.74 -8.10 17.44
N LEU A 5 1.86 -8.48 16.82
CA LEU A 5 2.70 -7.60 16.00
C LEU A 5 2.36 -7.79 14.53
N LEU A 6 2.06 -6.70 13.84
CA LEU A 6 1.84 -6.70 12.40
C LEU A 6 3.14 -6.40 11.68
N LEU A 7 3.49 -7.23 10.71
CA LEU A 7 4.61 -6.99 9.80
C LEU A 7 4.08 -6.98 8.38
N GLY A 8 4.48 -6.03 7.54
CA GLY A 8 3.95 -6.02 6.19
C GLY A 8 4.53 -4.95 5.29
N SER A 9 3.99 -4.92 4.08
CA SER A 9 4.15 -3.89 3.06
C SER A 9 3.08 -4.15 1.98
N HIS A 10 3.31 -3.79 0.72
CA HIS A 10 2.40 -4.00 -0.40
C HIS A 10 2.95 -4.96 -1.46
N LEU A 11 2.08 -5.44 -2.35
CA LEU A 11 2.46 -6.33 -3.47
C LEU A 11 2.08 -5.77 -4.86
N ASP A 12 1.29 -4.71 -4.92
CA ASP A 12 1.09 -3.97 -6.17
C ASP A 12 2.32 -3.11 -6.51
N SER A 13 2.36 -2.62 -7.74
CA SER A 13 3.47 -1.83 -8.25
C SER A 13 2.99 -0.76 -9.24
N VAL A 14 3.88 0.19 -9.54
CA VAL A 14 3.71 1.11 -10.67
C VAL A 14 4.07 0.48 -12.02
N ARG A 15 3.86 1.22 -13.13
CA ARG A 15 4.39 0.86 -14.45
C ARG A 15 5.91 0.97 -14.42
N ASP A 16 6.59 0.01 -15.05
CA ASP A 16 8.06 -0.03 -15.12
C ASP A 16 8.73 -0.02 -13.73
N ALA A 17 8.08 -0.64 -12.74
CA ALA A 17 8.56 -0.70 -11.36
C ALA A 17 9.81 -1.59 -11.19
N GLY A 18 10.56 -1.29 -10.14
CA GLY A 18 11.60 -2.18 -9.63
C GLY A 18 11.00 -3.40 -8.92
N LYS A 19 11.87 -4.34 -8.53
CA LYS A 19 11.45 -5.60 -7.87
C LYS A 19 11.39 -5.56 -6.34
N TYR A 20 11.68 -4.39 -5.73
CA TYR A 20 11.90 -4.26 -4.29
C TYR A 20 10.87 -3.38 -3.56
N ASP A 21 10.25 -2.45 -4.27
CA ASP A 21 9.26 -1.51 -3.77
C ASP A 21 7.96 -2.25 -3.44
N GLY A 22 7.64 -2.44 -2.15
CA GLY A 22 6.60 -3.35 -1.68
C GLY A 22 7.09 -4.77 -1.32
N PRO A 23 7.38 -5.66 -2.29
CA PRO A 23 7.69 -7.07 -2.03
C PRO A 23 8.85 -7.31 -1.06
N LEU A 24 9.82 -6.40 -0.96
CA LEU A 24 10.91 -6.53 0.02
C LEU A 24 10.35 -6.64 1.44
N GLY A 25 9.42 -5.76 1.82
CA GLY A 25 8.87 -5.74 3.18
C GLY A 25 8.08 -6.99 3.51
N VAL A 26 7.24 -7.45 2.58
CA VAL A 26 6.46 -8.69 2.73
C VAL A 26 7.38 -9.91 2.87
N ILE A 27 8.39 -10.04 2.00
CA ILE A 27 9.31 -11.18 2.02
C ILE A 27 10.20 -11.16 3.28
N VAL A 28 10.65 -9.99 3.73
CA VAL A 28 11.41 -9.86 4.99
C VAL A 28 10.56 -10.29 6.19
N ALA A 29 9.27 -9.93 6.23
CA ALA A 29 8.34 -10.36 7.27
C ALA A 29 8.17 -11.89 7.28
N ILE A 30 7.97 -12.51 6.12
CA ILE A 30 7.89 -13.97 5.97
C ILE A 30 9.21 -14.62 6.43
N ALA A 31 10.36 -14.09 6.00
CA ALA A 31 11.67 -14.60 6.37
C ALA A 31 11.92 -14.51 7.88
N ALA A 32 11.44 -13.45 8.55
CA ALA A 32 11.53 -13.32 10.00
C ALA A 32 10.73 -14.42 10.72
N VAL A 33 9.50 -14.69 10.27
CA VAL A 33 8.66 -15.78 10.80
C VAL A 33 9.31 -17.14 10.56
N GLN A 34 9.79 -17.39 9.33
CA GLN A 34 10.50 -18.62 8.98
C GLN A 34 11.73 -18.82 9.87
N ARG A 35 12.53 -17.77 10.11
CA ARG A 35 13.73 -17.84 10.94
C ARG A 35 13.41 -18.20 12.40
N LEU A 36 12.32 -17.67 12.95
CA LEU A 36 11.84 -18.02 14.30
C LEU A 36 11.38 -19.48 14.36
N HIS A 37 10.64 -19.92 13.33
CA HIS A 37 10.19 -21.29 13.19
C HIS A 37 11.37 -22.27 13.17
N ASP A 38 12.35 -22.04 12.30
CA ASP A 38 13.53 -22.90 12.13
C ASP A 38 14.42 -22.93 13.37
N ALA A 39 14.41 -21.85 14.16
CA ALA A 39 15.10 -21.78 15.44
C ALA A 39 14.33 -22.44 16.60
N GLY A 40 13.12 -22.97 16.36
CA GLY A 40 12.23 -23.49 17.40
C GLY A 40 11.78 -22.43 18.42
N LYS A 41 11.84 -21.14 18.06
CA LYS A 41 11.51 -20.03 18.96
C LYS A 41 10.03 -19.66 18.84
N ARG A 42 9.42 -19.34 19.97
CA ARG A 42 8.08 -18.76 20.07
C ARG A 42 8.16 -17.45 20.84
N LEU A 43 7.39 -16.48 20.41
CA LEU A 43 7.30 -15.16 21.03
C LEU A 43 6.08 -15.12 21.98
N PRO A 44 6.06 -14.23 22.97
CA PRO A 44 4.91 -14.05 23.85
C PRO A 44 3.74 -13.29 23.19
N PHE A 45 3.76 -13.15 21.86
CA PHE A 45 2.77 -12.49 21.02
C PHE A 45 2.74 -13.13 19.63
N ALA A 46 1.62 -13.00 18.93
CA ALA A 46 1.47 -13.45 17.56
C ALA A 46 2.17 -12.49 16.57
N ILE A 47 2.61 -13.03 15.43
CA ILE A 47 3.02 -12.24 14.27
C ILE A 47 2.01 -12.52 13.16
N GLU A 48 1.41 -11.47 12.62
CA GLU A 48 0.61 -11.54 11.40
C GLU A 48 1.37 -10.82 10.28
N VAL A 49 1.50 -11.48 9.13
CA VAL A 49 2.15 -10.91 7.95
C VAL A 49 1.07 -10.38 7.01
N LEU A 50 1.18 -9.11 6.66
CA LEU A 50 0.24 -8.40 5.79
C LEU A 50 0.91 -8.08 4.46
N ALA A 51 0.15 -8.30 3.38
CA ALA A 51 0.48 -7.87 2.04
C ALA A 51 -0.69 -7.02 1.55
N PHE A 52 -0.56 -5.70 1.69
CA PHE A 52 -1.62 -4.77 1.32
C PHE A 52 -1.81 -4.72 -0.20
N ALA A 53 -3.06 -4.56 -0.61
CA ALA A 53 -3.45 -4.33 -1.99
C ALA A 53 -3.54 -2.84 -2.30
N ASP A 54 -3.12 -2.46 -3.51
CA ASP A 54 -3.29 -1.14 -4.12
C ASP A 54 -2.81 0.00 -3.19
N GLU A 55 -1.55 -0.10 -2.76
CA GLU A 55 -0.83 0.97 -2.05
C GLU A 55 -0.57 2.14 -3.01
N GLU A 56 -0.07 1.83 -4.21
CA GLU A 56 0.40 2.81 -5.20
C GLU A 56 -0.74 3.58 -5.85
N GLY A 57 -1.94 2.98 -5.85
CA GLY A 57 -3.16 3.56 -6.37
C GLY A 57 -3.14 3.83 -7.86
N LEU A 58 -2.30 3.10 -8.62
CA LEU A 58 -2.08 3.36 -10.04
C LEU A 58 -3.35 3.13 -10.88
N ARG A 59 -4.12 2.08 -10.58
CA ARG A 59 -5.21 1.63 -11.45
C ARG A 59 -6.44 2.51 -11.34
N PHE A 60 -6.84 2.84 -10.12
CA PHE A 60 -8.08 3.59 -9.84
C PHE A 60 -7.81 5.01 -9.36
N GLY A 61 -6.55 5.42 -9.21
CA GLY A 61 -6.14 6.72 -8.68
C GLY A 61 -6.41 6.88 -7.18
N SER A 62 -6.66 5.79 -6.44
CA SER A 62 -6.94 5.77 -4.99
C SER A 62 -5.80 5.01 -4.35
N THR A 63 -5.06 5.64 -3.45
CA THR A 63 -3.92 5.00 -2.78
C THR A 63 -4.38 4.32 -1.50
N TYR A 64 -3.60 3.35 -1.04
CA TYR A 64 -3.73 2.74 0.29
C TYR A 64 -5.02 1.94 0.50
N LEU A 65 -5.56 1.30 -0.55
CA LEU A 65 -6.86 0.61 -0.47
C LEU A 65 -6.88 -0.44 0.64
N GLY A 66 -5.94 -1.39 0.59
CA GLY A 66 -5.87 -2.51 1.53
C GLY A 66 -5.57 -2.07 2.95
N SER A 67 -4.65 -1.11 3.14
CA SER A 67 -4.31 -0.62 4.49
C SER A 67 -5.45 0.22 5.09
N ARG A 68 -6.23 0.96 4.29
CA ARG A 68 -7.45 1.63 4.74
C ARG A 68 -8.55 0.64 5.13
N ALA A 69 -8.74 -0.45 4.40
CA ALA A 69 -9.66 -1.51 4.79
C ALA A 69 -9.28 -2.10 6.15
N VAL A 70 -8.02 -2.52 6.31
CA VAL A 70 -7.47 -3.06 7.56
C VAL A 70 -7.57 -2.05 8.71
N ALA A 71 -7.32 -0.75 8.47
CA ALA A 71 -7.48 0.30 9.47
C ALA A 71 -8.94 0.64 9.80
N GLY A 72 -9.91 0.17 9.00
CA GLY A 72 -11.33 0.51 9.13
C GLY A 72 -11.67 1.92 8.65
N SER A 73 -10.86 2.49 7.76
CA SER A 73 -11.01 3.83 7.17
C SER A 73 -11.22 3.81 5.64
N PHE A 74 -11.57 2.64 5.09
CA PHE A 74 -11.98 2.50 3.70
C PHE A 74 -13.24 3.32 3.42
N ASP A 75 -13.27 4.02 2.28
CA ASP A 75 -14.44 4.80 1.84
C ASP A 75 -15.17 3.99 0.76
N PRO A 76 -16.42 3.55 1.01
CA PRO A 76 -17.20 2.81 0.03
C PRO A 76 -17.35 3.55 -1.32
N ALA A 77 -17.23 4.87 -1.37
CA ALA A 77 -17.25 5.62 -2.63
C ALA A 77 -16.07 5.28 -3.57
N ASP A 78 -14.98 4.70 -3.05
CA ASP A 78 -13.87 4.22 -3.87
C ASP A 78 -14.29 3.07 -4.80
N LEU A 79 -15.34 2.31 -4.44
CA LEU A 79 -15.84 1.18 -5.24
C LEU A 79 -16.38 1.61 -6.62
N ASP A 80 -16.87 2.85 -6.73
CA ASP A 80 -17.42 3.42 -7.96
C ASP A 80 -16.35 4.01 -8.89
N ARG A 81 -15.09 4.07 -8.43
CA ARG A 81 -13.99 4.62 -9.24
C ARG A 81 -13.69 3.69 -10.40
N THR A 82 -13.46 4.28 -11.57
CA THR A 82 -13.20 3.56 -12.81
C THR A 82 -11.74 3.64 -13.23
N ASP A 83 -11.23 2.54 -13.75
CA ASP A 83 -9.92 2.52 -14.41
C ASP A 83 -10.00 3.10 -15.84
N SER A 84 -8.87 3.14 -16.54
CA SER A 84 -8.79 3.69 -17.91
C SER A 84 -9.62 2.91 -18.95
N ALA A 85 -10.07 1.69 -18.63
CA ALA A 85 -10.93 0.88 -19.47
C ALA A 85 -12.42 1.01 -19.10
N GLY A 86 -12.75 1.83 -18.09
CA GLY A 86 -14.10 2.03 -17.60
C GLY A 86 -14.59 0.94 -16.65
N ILE A 87 -13.71 0.05 -16.19
CA ILE A 87 -14.04 -0.99 -15.21
C ILE A 87 -14.05 -0.35 -13.82
N THR A 88 -15.10 -0.56 -13.05
CA THR A 88 -15.19 -0.09 -11.67
C THR A 88 -14.31 -0.92 -10.72
N MET A 89 -13.89 -0.32 -9.61
CA MET A 89 -13.15 -1.06 -8.57
C MET A 89 -13.95 -2.25 -8.04
N ALA A 90 -15.27 -2.10 -7.86
CA ALA A 90 -16.14 -3.21 -7.47
C ALA A 90 -16.13 -4.37 -8.48
N GLU A 91 -16.20 -4.09 -9.77
CA GLU A 91 -16.11 -5.12 -10.81
C GLU A 91 -14.74 -5.81 -10.80
N ALA A 92 -13.66 -5.06 -10.63
CA ALA A 92 -12.31 -5.61 -10.56
C ALA A 92 -12.12 -6.54 -9.35
N ILE A 93 -12.64 -6.16 -8.18
CA ILE A 93 -12.60 -6.99 -6.97
C ILE A 93 -13.39 -8.29 -7.19
N ARG A 94 -14.61 -8.21 -7.73
CA ARG A 94 -15.42 -9.40 -8.03
C ARG A 94 -14.75 -10.31 -9.04
N ALA A 95 -14.14 -9.75 -10.09
CA ALA A 95 -13.41 -10.50 -11.11
C ALA A 95 -12.17 -11.21 -10.53
N PHE A 96 -11.53 -10.61 -9.52
CA PHE A 96 -10.42 -11.23 -8.78
C PHE A 96 -10.89 -12.33 -7.80
N GLY A 97 -12.19 -12.42 -7.52
CA GLY A 97 -12.80 -13.39 -6.60
C GLY A 97 -13.07 -12.85 -5.19
N GLY A 98 -12.94 -11.54 -4.98
CA GLY A 98 -13.31 -10.87 -3.73
C GLY A 98 -14.78 -10.44 -3.69
N ASP A 99 -15.18 -9.93 -2.53
CA ASP A 99 -16.53 -9.41 -2.26
C ASP A 99 -16.43 -7.92 -1.87
N PRO A 100 -16.72 -6.97 -2.79
CA PRO A 100 -16.53 -5.56 -2.54
C PRO A 100 -17.47 -5.03 -1.45
N GLU A 101 -18.63 -5.68 -1.23
CA GLU A 101 -19.56 -5.32 -0.17
C GLU A 101 -19.03 -5.66 1.23
N ARG A 102 -17.97 -6.47 1.32
CA ARG A 102 -17.41 -6.96 2.59
C ARG A 102 -16.04 -6.39 2.95
N LEU A 103 -15.50 -5.44 2.18
CA LEU A 103 -14.19 -4.85 2.47
C LEU A 103 -14.09 -4.21 3.87
N LEU A 104 -15.19 -3.69 4.42
CA LEU A 104 -15.20 -3.15 5.78
C LEU A 104 -15.10 -4.23 6.86
N ASP A 105 -15.43 -5.49 6.54
CA ASP A 105 -15.24 -6.63 7.43
C ASP A 105 -13.75 -6.96 7.59
N ASP A 106 -12.90 -6.59 6.63
CA ASP A 106 -11.45 -6.81 6.65
C ASP A 106 -10.72 -5.89 7.65
N ARG A 107 -11.44 -4.97 8.29
CA ARG A 107 -10.93 -4.18 9.40
C ARG A 107 -10.28 -5.11 10.42
N TRP A 108 -9.05 -4.82 10.80
CA TRP A 108 -8.34 -5.60 11.77
C TRP A 108 -9.04 -5.56 13.14
N GLN A 109 -9.46 -6.74 13.63
CA GLN A 109 -10.17 -6.90 14.91
C GLN A 109 -9.33 -7.66 15.96
N GLY A 110 -8.04 -7.87 15.71
CA GLY A 110 -7.20 -8.87 16.39
C GLY A 110 -6.62 -8.49 17.76
N GLY A 111 -7.36 -8.68 18.86
CA GLY A 111 -6.76 -8.63 20.21
C GLY A 111 -6.07 -7.29 20.54
N LYS A 112 -4.89 -7.34 21.16
CA LYS A 112 -4.13 -6.12 21.52
C LYS A 112 -3.05 -5.88 20.48
N LEU A 113 -3.11 -4.76 19.76
CA LEU A 113 -2.07 -4.37 18.83
C LEU A 113 -0.79 -4.01 19.59
N LEU A 114 0.30 -4.74 19.33
CA LEU A 114 1.63 -4.39 19.82
C LEU A 114 2.23 -3.26 18.98
N GLY A 115 2.01 -3.32 17.66
CA GLY A 115 2.46 -2.32 16.70
C GLY A 115 2.40 -2.84 15.27
N TYR A 116 2.76 -1.97 14.33
CA TYR A 116 3.00 -2.28 12.92
C TYR A 116 4.45 -1.91 12.59
N CYS A 117 5.15 -2.77 11.87
CA CYS A 117 6.51 -2.52 11.39
C CYS A 117 6.62 -2.92 9.92
N GLU A 118 7.25 -2.05 9.14
CA GLU A 118 7.47 -2.22 7.71
C GLU A 118 8.94 -2.04 7.38
N VAL A 119 9.47 -2.94 6.57
CA VAL A 119 10.80 -2.82 5.98
C VAL A 119 10.61 -2.37 4.54
N HIS A 120 11.31 -1.30 4.16
CA HIS A 120 11.21 -0.75 2.84
C HIS A 120 12.59 -0.35 2.30
N ILE A 121 12.71 -0.28 0.97
CA ILE A 121 13.87 0.39 0.36
C ILE A 121 13.79 1.90 0.63
N GLU A 122 14.94 2.56 0.63
CA GLU A 122 15.00 4.00 0.92
C GLU A 122 14.25 4.86 -0.11
N GLN A 123 14.22 4.42 -1.38
CA GLN A 123 13.75 5.20 -2.54
C GLN A 123 14.46 6.56 -2.70
N GLY A 124 15.64 6.70 -2.07
CA GLY A 124 16.47 7.88 -2.05
C GLY A 124 17.96 7.52 -1.98
N PRO A 125 18.86 8.52 -2.04
CA PRO A 125 20.30 8.29 -2.14
C PRO A 125 21.06 8.42 -0.80
N VAL A 126 20.39 8.66 0.32
CA VAL A 126 21.01 9.05 1.60
C VAL A 126 21.81 7.91 2.22
N LEU A 127 21.24 6.72 2.35
CA LEU A 127 21.94 5.57 2.95
C LEU A 127 23.11 5.14 2.08
N GLU A 128 22.94 5.15 0.76
CA GLU A 128 24.03 4.89 -0.19
C GLU A 128 25.16 5.90 -0.02
N ALA A 129 24.85 7.20 -0.03
CA ALA A 129 25.85 8.26 0.13
C ALA A 129 26.58 8.21 1.48
N LEU A 130 25.89 7.74 2.53
CA LEU A 130 26.48 7.54 3.87
C LEU A 130 27.19 6.20 4.03
N GLY A 131 27.10 5.28 3.06
CA GLY A 131 27.63 3.92 3.15
C GLY A 131 26.97 3.08 4.26
N LEU A 132 25.69 3.33 4.55
CA LEU A 132 24.94 2.66 5.61
C LEU A 132 23.96 1.63 5.02
N PRO A 133 23.81 0.44 5.63
CA PRO A 133 22.93 -0.59 5.09
C PRO A 133 21.47 -0.47 5.54
N VAL A 134 21.18 0.27 6.62
CA VAL A 134 19.86 0.37 7.26
C VAL A 134 19.68 1.74 7.89
N GLY A 135 18.46 2.29 7.77
CA GLY A 135 18.01 3.48 8.50
C GLY A 135 16.76 3.19 9.32
N VAL A 136 16.60 3.90 10.44
CA VAL A 136 15.34 3.88 11.22
C VAL A 136 14.54 5.12 10.82
N VAL A 137 13.40 4.89 10.16
CA VAL A 137 12.50 5.97 9.73
C VAL A 137 11.85 6.61 10.95
N SER A 138 11.97 7.93 11.08
CA SER A 138 11.41 8.70 12.19
C SER A 138 10.16 9.49 11.82
N ALA A 139 9.98 9.81 10.54
CA ALA A 139 8.85 10.57 10.02
C ALA A 139 8.65 10.29 8.53
N ILE A 140 7.43 10.54 8.05
CA ILE A 140 7.05 10.47 6.64
C ILE A 140 6.62 11.89 6.22
N ALA A 141 7.06 12.33 5.04
CA ALA A 141 6.66 13.62 4.50
C ALA A 141 5.16 13.62 4.14
N GLY A 142 4.46 14.71 4.45
CA GLY A 142 3.08 14.90 3.99
C GLY A 142 3.04 15.07 2.47
N GLN A 143 2.13 14.37 1.80
CA GLN A 143 1.94 14.46 0.35
C GLN A 143 0.58 15.09 0.02
N SER A 144 0.59 16.09 -0.88
CA SER A 144 -0.62 16.68 -1.47
C SER A 144 -0.56 16.55 -2.98
N ARG A 145 -1.65 16.08 -3.59
CA ARG A 145 -1.78 15.94 -5.05
C ARG A 145 -2.83 16.91 -5.57
N PHE A 146 -2.51 17.65 -6.62
CA PHE A 146 -3.39 18.64 -7.22
C PHE A 146 -3.60 18.34 -8.71
N ARG A 147 -4.84 18.47 -9.17
CA ARG A 147 -5.17 18.49 -10.59
C ARG A 147 -5.52 19.92 -10.99
N VAL A 148 -4.67 20.53 -11.82
CA VAL A 148 -4.88 21.88 -12.34
C VAL A 148 -5.38 21.79 -13.78
N ILE A 149 -6.51 22.43 -14.07
CA ILE A 149 -7.11 22.45 -15.40
C ILE A 149 -7.03 23.88 -15.93
N PHE A 150 -6.35 24.06 -17.05
CA PHE A 150 -6.27 25.34 -17.75
C PHE A 150 -7.32 25.35 -18.87
N ASN A 151 -8.28 26.26 -18.78
CA ASN A 151 -9.29 26.46 -19.80
C ASN A 151 -8.96 27.71 -20.60
N GLY A 152 -8.78 27.56 -21.92
CA GLY A 152 -8.60 28.65 -22.86
C GLY A 152 -9.66 28.61 -23.96
N ALA A 153 -9.55 29.53 -24.91
CA ALA A 153 -10.32 29.46 -26.15
C ALA A 153 -9.44 28.85 -27.25
N ALA A 154 -9.92 27.79 -27.90
CA ALA A 154 -9.27 27.27 -29.09
C ALA A 154 -9.47 28.27 -30.24
N GLY A 155 -8.37 28.81 -30.77
CA GLY A 155 -8.36 29.77 -31.86
C GLY A 155 -7.43 29.32 -32.98
N HIS A 156 -7.70 29.77 -34.20
CA HIS A 156 -6.77 29.52 -35.31
C HIS A 156 -5.45 30.27 -35.06
N ALA A 157 -4.34 29.52 -35.09
CA ALA A 157 -3.02 29.99 -34.64
C ALA A 157 -2.50 31.25 -35.36
N GLY A 158 -2.99 31.53 -36.57
CA GLY A 158 -2.58 32.71 -37.35
C GLY A 158 -3.59 33.85 -37.44
N THR A 159 -4.81 33.69 -36.92
CA THR A 159 -5.90 34.66 -37.18
C THR A 159 -6.71 35.05 -35.95
N VAL A 160 -6.36 34.52 -34.78
CA VAL A 160 -6.90 34.98 -33.49
C VAL A 160 -5.82 35.84 -32.83
N PRO A 161 -6.01 37.18 -32.72
CA PRO A 161 -5.06 38.10 -32.07
C PRO A 161 -4.85 37.82 -30.59
#